data_AF-A0A536KFY7-F1
#
_entry.id   AF-A0A536KFY7-F1
#
_cell.length_a   1.000
_cell.length_b   1.000
_cell.length_c   1.000
_cell.angle_alpha   90.00
_cell.angle_beta   90.00
_cell.angle_gamma   90.00
#
_symmetry.space_group_name_H-M   'P 1'
#
loop_
_entity.id
_entity.type
_entity.pdbx_description
1 polymer ?
#
loop_
_entity_poly.entity_id
_entity_poly.type
_entity_poly.pdbx_seq_one_letter_code
_entity_poly.pdbx_strand_id
1 'polypeptide(L)'
;MKVGVVFPSRFEDPGEFLADARAMETAGVDSIWLQDQNDGLDPLLMLAAIAAVTSRLRLGLIPESPSPLAVEGRGGGSDQRQISTLQQLSRNRIVEASTESWHRVEVPADRDAWASTLERAQQEGAHGVLVPSDPRLLDILRHPDDAIERSDLILAQG
;
A
#
# COMPACT_ATOMS: atom_id res chain seq x y z
N MET A 1 4.63 9.05 -9.62
CA MET A 1 3.35 8.38 -9.32
C MET A 1 3.47 7.71 -7.97
N LYS A 2 2.48 7.80 -7.08
CA LYS A 2 2.52 7.06 -5.80
C LYS A 2 2.01 5.63 -5.99
N VAL A 3 2.59 4.70 -5.25
CA VAL A 3 2.20 3.29 -5.25
C VAL A 3 1.72 2.93 -3.86
N GLY A 4 0.46 2.55 -3.76
CA GLY A 4 -0.14 2.02 -2.55
C GLY A 4 -0.46 0.53 -2.71
N VAL A 5 -0.27 -0.24 -1.65
CA VAL A 5 -0.54 -1.67 -1.65
C VAL A 5 -1.69 -1.98 -0.71
N VAL A 6 -2.70 -2.69 -1.21
CA VAL A 6 -3.82 -3.19 -0.41
C VAL A 6 -3.40 -4.51 0.21
N PHE A 7 -3.18 -4.51 1.53
CA PHE A 7 -2.77 -5.69 2.28
C PHE A 7 -3.94 -6.61 2.61
N PRO A 8 -3.69 -7.92 2.76
CA PRO A 8 -4.73 -8.86 3.11
C PRO A 8 -5.27 -8.58 4.52
N SER A 9 -6.60 -8.61 4.69
CA SER A 9 -7.27 -8.43 6.00
C SER A 9 -7.22 -9.70 6.88
N ARG A 10 -6.57 -10.76 6.41
CA ARG A 10 -6.37 -12.05 7.10
C ARG A 10 -4.98 -12.58 6.80
N PHE A 11 -4.38 -13.25 7.78
CA PHE A 11 -3.10 -13.93 7.66
C PHE A 11 -3.06 -15.11 8.64
N GLU A 12 -2.26 -16.12 8.32
CA GLU A 12 -2.05 -17.28 9.20
C GLU A 12 -0.81 -17.10 10.09
N ASP A 13 0.27 -16.52 9.54
CA ASP A 13 1.51 -16.23 10.25
C ASP A 13 1.72 -14.71 10.43
N PRO A 14 1.65 -14.18 11.67
CA PRO A 14 1.94 -12.77 11.95
C PRO A 14 3.37 -12.35 11.58
N GLY A 15 4.34 -13.26 11.66
CA GLY A 15 5.74 -13.01 11.33
C GLY A 15 5.94 -12.76 9.84
N GLU A 16 5.34 -13.60 9.00
CA GLU A 16 5.31 -13.42 7.54
C GLU A 16 4.59 -12.13 7.15
N PHE A 17 3.41 -11.89 7.72
CA PHE A 17 2.63 -10.66 7.45
C PHE A 17 3.44 -9.37 7.74
N LEU A 18 4.15 -9.31 8.86
CA LEU A 18 4.98 -8.16 9.19
C LEU A 18 6.27 -8.10 8.37
N ALA A 19 6.83 -9.25 7.97
CA ALA A 19 7.98 -9.31 7.07
C ALA A 19 7.61 -8.78 5.68
N ASP A 20 6.42 -9.10 5.17
CA ASP A 20 5.91 -8.56 3.90
C ASP A 20 5.73 -7.05 3.96
N ALA A 21 5.18 -6.51 5.06
CA ALA A 21 5.07 -5.07 5.24
C ALA A 21 6.45 -4.37 5.21
N ARG A 22 7.47 -4.97 5.82
CA ARG A 22 8.86 -4.48 5.76
C ARG A 22 9.46 -4.59 4.36
N ALA A 23 9.16 -5.68 3.65
CA ALA A 23 9.63 -5.89 2.29
C ALA A 23 9.05 -4.84 1.34
N MET A 24 7.76 -4.50 1.48
CA MET A 24 7.10 -3.44 0.71
C MET A 24 7.70 -2.06 1.01
N GLU A 25 7.99 -1.75 2.28
CA GLU A 25 8.70 -0.52 2.64
C GLU A 25 10.08 -0.44 1.97
N THR A 26 10.81 -1.55 1.95
CA THR A 26 12.15 -1.63 1.36
C THR A 26 12.10 -1.51 -0.16
N ALA A 27 11.05 -2.03 -0.79
CA ALA A 27 10.79 -1.92 -2.21
C ALA A 27 10.32 -0.51 -2.65
N GLY A 28 10.18 0.44 -1.71
CA GLY A 28 9.85 1.82 -2.03
C GLY A 28 8.36 2.11 -2.22
N VAL A 29 7.48 1.24 -1.73
CA VAL A 29 6.04 1.50 -1.66
C VAL A 29 5.78 2.77 -0.84
N ASP A 30 4.84 3.62 -1.28
CA ASP A 30 4.50 4.87 -0.59
C ASP A 30 3.53 4.62 0.57
N SER A 31 2.54 3.75 0.36
CA SER A 31 1.48 3.50 1.34
C SER A 31 1.02 2.03 1.41
N ILE A 32 0.63 1.58 2.59
CA ILE A 32 -0.12 0.33 2.81
C ILE A 32 -1.55 0.68 3.21
N TRP A 33 -2.51 -0.03 2.62
CA TRP A 33 -3.93 0.13 2.87
C TRP A 33 -4.52 -1.18 3.35
N LEU A 34 -5.34 -1.12 4.41
CA LEU A 34 -6.17 -2.25 4.83
C LEU A 34 -7.63 -1.96 4.51
N GLN A 35 -8.36 -3.00 4.11
CA GLN A 35 -9.81 -2.92 3.93
C GLN A 35 -10.51 -3.31 5.23
N ASP A 36 -11.45 -2.47 5.63
CA ASP A 36 -12.29 -2.65 6.81
C ASP A 36 -13.39 -3.68 6.57
N GLN A 37 -13.02 -4.96 6.48
CA GLN A 37 -13.95 -6.06 6.24
C GLN A 37 -14.55 -6.58 7.56
N ASN A 38 -15.87 -6.77 7.60
CA ASN A 38 -16.59 -7.24 8.80
C ASN A 38 -16.20 -8.66 9.27
N ASP A 39 -15.55 -9.46 8.41
CA ASP A 39 -15.15 -10.85 8.69
C ASP A 39 -13.62 -10.99 8.89
N GLY A 40 -12.90 -9.87 9.00
CA GLY A 40 -11.44 -9.81 9.17
C GLY A 40 -10.97 -9.64 10.61
N LEU A 41 -9.64 -9.56 10.77
CA LEU A 41 -9.05 -9.03 12.00
C LEU A 41 -9.27 -7.51 12.10
N ASP A 42 -9.17 -6.94 13.31
CA ASP A 42 -9.29 -5.50 13.52
C ASP A 42 -8.22 -4.74 12.70
N PRO A 43 -8.62 -3.97 11.69
CA PRO A 43 -7.69 -3.32 10.78
C PRO A 43 -6.87 -2.23 11.48
N LEU A 44 -7.39 -1.58 12.53
CA LEU A 44 -6.63 -0.58 13.29
C LEU A 44 -5.50 -1.22 14.08
N LEU A 45 -5.73 -2.39 14.67
CA LEU A 45 -4.68 -3.16 15.35
C LEU A 45 -3.62 -3.67 14.36
N MET A 46 -4.04 -4.13 13.18
CA MET A 46 -3.11 -4.52 12.13
C MET A 46 -2.26 -3.34 11.65
N LEU A 47 -2.86 -2.17 11.41
CA LEU A 47 -2.11 -0.95 11.08
C LEU A 47 -1.17 -0.54 12.20
N ALA A 48 -1.53 -0.71 13.48
CA ALA A 48 -0.65 -0.42 14.60
C ALA A 48 0.56 -1.35 14.63
N ALA A 49 0.37 -2.64 14.34
CA ALA A 49 1.47 -3.61 14.23
C ALA A 49 2.41 -3.26 13.05
N ILE A 50 1.85 -2.92 11.89
CA ILE A 50 2.62 -2.45 10.72
C ILE A 50 3.36 -1.14 11.07
N ALA A 51 2.73 -0.20 11.78
CA ALA A 51 3.34 1.04 12.20
C ALA A 51 4.55 0.82 13.12
N ALA A 52 4.51 -0.20 13.97
CA ALA A 52 5.61 -0.54 14.86
C ALA A 52 6.84 -1.11 14.12
N VAL A 53 6.62 -1.82 13.01
CA VAL A 53 7.71 -2.39 12.22
C VAL A 53 8.16 -1.48 11.08
N THR A 54 7.34 -0.54 10.59
CA THR A 54 7.67 0.36 9.47
C THR A 54 8.00 1.77 9.94
N SER A 55 8.77 2.53 9.16
CA SER A 55 9.20 3.89 9.52
C SER A 55 8.83 4.98 8.50
N ARG A 56 8.58 4.60 7.24
CA ARG A 56 8.36 5.50 6.10
C ARG A 56 6.99 5.31 5.46
N LEU A 57 6.45 4.09 5.48
CA LEU A 57 5.16 3.78 4.86
C LEU A 57 4.01 4.63 5.41
N ARG A 58 3.20 5.19 4.53
CA ARG A 58 1.91 5.79 4.92
C ARG A 58 0.90 4.67 5.14
N LEU A 59 0.00 4.84 6.10
CA LEU A 59 -0.92 3.80 6.54
C LEU A 59 -2.35 4.27 6.35
N GLY A 60 -3.11 3.57 5.53
CA GLY A 60 -4.47 3.96 5.18
C GLY A 60 -5.49 2.88 5.52
N LEU A 61 -6.71 3.33 5.80
CA LEU A 61 -7.88 2.46 5.96
C LEU A 61 -8.85 2.73 4.80
N ILE A 62 -9.26 1.67 4.13
CA ILE A 62 -10.31 1.70 3.10
C ILE A 62 -11.61 1.24 3.78
N PRO A 63 -12.61 2.13 3.92
CA PRO A 63 -13.92 1.72 4.42
C PRO A 63 -14.64 0.86 3.36
N GLU A 64 -15.31 -0.22 3.79
CA GLU A 64 -16.19 -1.08 2.94
C GLU A 64 -17.30 -0.29 2.24
N SER A 65 -17.73 0.83 2.83
CA SER A 65 -18.73 1.71 2.23
C SER A 65 -18.49 3.15 2.68
N PRO A 66 -18.43 4.13 1.76
CA PRO A 66 -18.51 5.54 2.09
C PRO A 66 -19.96 5.86 2.45
N SER A 67 -20.51 5.22 3.49
CA SER A 67 -21.84 5.58 3.96
C SER A 67 -21.74 6.93 4.67
N PRO A 68 -22.46 7.97 4.21
CA PRO A 68 -22.46 9.28 4.87
C PRO A 68 -23.01 9.24 6.31
N LEU A 69 -23.58 8.11 6.74
CA LEU A 69 -24.05 7.83 8.10
C LEU A 69 -23.00 7.15 9.00
N ALA A 70 -21.85 6.69 8.47
CA ALA A 70 -20.82 6.03 9.27
C ALA A 70 -20.03 7.00 10.16
N VAL A 71 -20.02 8.30 9.80
CA VAL A 71 -19.41 9.36 10.61
C VAL A 71 -20.18 9.57 11.93
N GLU A 72 -21.46 9.19 11.99
CA GLU A 72 -22.31 9.42 13.16
C GLU A 72 -22.55 8.16 14.01
N GLY A 73 -22.11 6.98 13.55
CA GLY A 73 -22.45 5.68 14.17
C GLY A 73 -21.27 4.88 14.77
N ARG A 74 -20.02 5.17 14.41
CA ARG A 74 -18.81 4.57 15.02
C ARG A 74 -18.18 5.49 16.09
N GLY A 75 -18.99 6.37 16.67
CA GLY A 75 -18.57 7.39 17.64
C GLY A 75 -18.50 6.91 19.09
N GLY A 76 -17.89 5.76 19.34
CA GLY A 76 -17.47 5.41 20.70
C GLY A 76 -16.15 6.12 21.02
N GLY A 77 -15.96 6.66 22.23
CA GLY A 77 -14.66 7.24 22.65
C GLY A 77 -13.47 6.29 22.55
N SER A 78 -13.72 4.98 22.34
CA SER A 78 -12.71 3.95 22.07
C SER A 78 -12.05 4.14 20.69
N ASP A 79 -12.83 4.34 19.63
CA ASP A 79 -12.33 4.51 18.25
C ASP A 79 -11.43 5.74 18.16
N GLN A 80 -11.83 6.85 18.80
CA GLN A 80 -11.01 8.05 18.86
C GLN A 80 -9.68 7.80 19.60
N ARG A 81 -9.69 7.02 20.68
CA ARG A 81 -8.48 6.68 21.44
C ARG A 81 -7.56 5.75 20.64
N GLN A 82 -8.13 4.77 19.93
CA GLN A 82 -7.39 3.86 19.05
C GLN A 82 -6.75 4.64 17.90
N ILE A 83 -7.50 5.53 17.23
CA ILE A 83 -6.98 6.39 16.16
C ILE A 83 -5.86 7.30 16.68
N SER A 84 -6.04 7.93 17.85
CA SER A 84 -5.01 8.79 18.45
C SER A 84 -3.73 7.99 18.79
N THR A 85 -3.89 6.77 19.30
CA THR A 85 -2.77 5.87 19.60
C THR A 85 -2.05 5.47 18.30
N LEU A 86 -2.81 5.12 17.26
CA LEU A 86 -2.28 4.75 15.96
C LEU A 86 -1.55 5.93 15.28
N GLN A 87 -2.07 7.15 15.38
CA GLN A 87 -1.37 8.36 14.94
C GLN A 87 -0.02 8.51 15.66
N GLN A 88 0.02 8.29 16.97
CA GLN A 88 1.26 8.38 17.73
C GLN A 88 2.26 7.28 17.35
N LEU A 89 1.83 6.02 17.25
CA LEU A 89 2.68 4.88 16.86
C LEU A 89 3.20 5.04 15.43
N SER A 90 2.35 5.51 14.52
CA SER A 90 2.72 5.75 13.13
C SER A 90 3.51 7.04 12.93
N ARG A 91 3.69 7.89 13.96
CA ARG A 91 4.31 9.21 13.84
C ARG A 91 3.59 10.12 12.84
N ASN A 92 2.26 10.12 12.89
CA ASN A 92 1.36 10.89 12.00
C ASN A 92 1.47 10.50 10.52
N ARG A 93 1.69 9.21 10.23
CA ARG A 93 1.73 8.66 8.85
C ARG A 93 0.38 8.10 8.39
N ILE A 94 -0.71 8.38 9.09
CA ILE A 94 -2.05 7.90 8.71
C ILE A 94 -2.58 8.76 7.56
N VAL A 95 -3.08 8.11 6.51
CA VAL A 95 -3.65 8.76 5.32
C VAL A 95 -5.10 8.34 5.11
N GLU A 96 -5.90 9.29 4.62
CA GLU A 96 -7.29 9.06 4.26
C GLU A 96 -7.44 8.93 2.74
N ALA A 97 -8.21 7.94 2.29
CA ALA A 97 -8.43 7.68 0.86
C ALA A 97 -9.14 8.85 0.15
N SER A 98 -9.81 9.73 0.88
CA SER A 98 -10.54 10.91 0.38
C SER A 98 -9.64 12.06 -0.06
N THR A 99 -8.39 12.10 0.40
CA THR A 99 -7.48 13.24 0.19
C THR A 99 -6.74 13.21 -1.14
N GLU A 100 -6.61 12.03 -1.75
CA GLU A 100 -5.82 11.81 -2.96
C GLU A 100 -6.61 10.92 -3.95
N SER A 101 -6.50 11.18 -5.27
CA SER A 101 -7.18 10.33 -6.27
C SER A 101 -6.41 9.03 -6.50
N TRP A 102 -6.82 7.98 -5.78
CA TRP A 102 -6.26 6.64 -5.90
C TRP A 102 -7.04 5.79 -6.91
N HIS A 103 -6.36 5.27 -7.93
CA HIS A 103 -6.96 4.32 -8.88
C HIS A 103 -6.64 2.88 -8.46
N ARG A 104 -7.67 2.07 -8.23
CA ARG A 104 -7.48 0.64 -8.00
C ARG A 104 -7.15 -0.05 -9.33
N VAL A 105 -6.09 -0.84 -9.33
CA VAL A 105 -5.64 -1.60 -10.48
C VAL A 105 -5.40 -3.06 -10.07
N GLU A 106 -5.50 -3.97 -11.01
CA GLU A 106 -5.16 -5.37 -10.78
C GLU A 106 -3.65 -5.54 -10.63
N VAL A 107 -3.24 -6.69 -10.10
CA VAL A 107 -1.82 -7.03 -9.99
C VAL A 107 -1.24 -7.14 -11.40
N PRO A 108 -0.21 -6.35 -11.75
CA PRO A 108 0.39 -6.41 -13.07
C PRO A 108 1.00 -7.79 -13.33
N ALA A 109 0.86 -8.28 -14.56
CA ALA A 109 1.41 -9.57 -14.95
C ALA A 109 2.95 -9.55 -14.98
N ASP A 110 3.51 -8.42 -15.43
CA ASP A 110 4.94 -8.19 -15.62
C ASP A 110 5.26 -6.68 -15.52
N ARG A 111 6.51 -6.33 -15.83
CA ARG A 111 7.04 -4.97 -15.72
C ARG A 111 6.50 -4.02 -16.80
N ASP A 112 6.27 -4.52 -18.02
CA ASP A 112 5.75 -3.71 -19.12
C ASP A 112 4.27 -3.37 -18.87
N ALA A 113 3.51 -4.33 -18.36
CA ALA A 113 2.15 -4.14 -17.87
C ALA A 113 2.10 -3.15 -16.70
N TRP A 114 3.09 -3.20 -15.80
CA TRP A 114 3.20 -2.25 -14.70
C TRP A 114 3.48 -0.82 -15.17
N ALA A 115 4.46 -0.63 -16.06
CA ALA A 115 4.78 0.67 -16.65
C ALA A 115 3.56 1.26 -17.38
N SER A 116 2.90 0.46 -18.21
CA SER A 116 1.68 0.85 -18.94
C SER A 116 0.54 1.23 -17.99
N THR A 117 0.40 0.53 -16.87
CA THR A 117 -0.62 0.82 -15.85
C THR A 117 -0.34 2.16 -15.16
N LEU A 118 0.92 2.44 -14.83
CA LEU A 118 1.32 3.71 -14.23
C LEU A 118 1.12 4.89 -15.18
N GLU A 119 1.47 4.74 -16.46
CA GLU A 119 1.26 5.76 -17.49
C GLU A 119 -0.23 6.05 -17.69
N ARG A 120 -1.05 5.02 -17.82
CA ARG A 120 -2.50 5.17 -17.97
C ARG A 120 -3.13 5.88 -16.76
N ALA A 121 -2.77 5.46 -15.54
CA ALA A 121 -3.25 6.12 -14.32
C ALA A 121 -2.82 7.60 -14.27
N GLN A 122 -1.61 7.92 -14.75
CA GLN A 122 -1.15 9.31 -14.83
C GLN A 122 -1.96 10.13 -15.84
N GLN A 123 -2.28 9.56 -17.00
CA GLN A 123 -3.11 10.20 -18.02
C GLN A 123 -4.55 10.42 -17.54
N GLU A 124 -5.06 9.52 -16.69
CA GLU A 124 -6.37 9.62 -16.03
C GLU A 124 -6.37 10.63 -14.86
N GLY A 125 -5.22 11.24 -14.53
CA GLY A 125 -5.11 12.24 -13.46
C GLY A 125 -5.06 11.64 -12.05
N ALA A 126 -4.67 10.37 -11.91
CA ALA A 126 -4.45 9.73 -10.63
C ALA A 126 -3.24 10.33 -9.89
N HIS A 127 -3.37 10.54 -8.58
CA HIS A 127 -2.22 10.86 -7.72
C HIS A 127 -1.40 9.60 -7.39
N GLY A 128 -2.07 8.44 -7.37
CA GLY A 128 -1.46 7.15 -7.10
C GLY A 128 -2.32 5.97 -7.54
N VAL A 129 -1.73 4.79 -7.52
CA VAL A 129 -2.41 3.52 -7.80
C VAL A 129 -2.45 2.64 -6.56
N LEU A 130 -3.55 1.91 -6.40
CA LEU A 130 -3.73 0.90 -5.35
C LEU A 130 -3.72 -0.49 -6.00
N VAL A 131 -2.74 -1.29 -5.63
CA VAL A 131 -2.56 -2.66 -6.14
C VAL A 131 -2.75 -3.64 -4.99
N PRO A 132 -3.46 -4.77 -5.16
CA PRO A 132 -3.47 -5.84 -4.17
C PRO A 132 -2.06 -6.34 -3.87
N SER A 133 -1.79 -6.71 -2.61
CA SER A 133 -0.54 -7.35 -2.22
C SER A 133 -0.39 -8.69 -2.93
N ASP A 134 0.70 -8.86 -3.67
CA ASP A 134 1.02 -10.08 -4.40
C ASP A 134 2.56 -10.22 -4.47
N PRO A 135 3.13 -11.43 -4.29
CA PRO A 135 4.57 -11.65 -4.40
C PRO A 135 5.17 -11.15 -5.73
N ARG A 136 4.40 -11.19 -6.83
CA ARG A 136 4.83 -10.68 -8.15
C ARG A 136 5.04 -9.18 -8.14
N LEU A 137 4.19 -8.43 -7.44
CA LEU A 137 4.36 -6.99 -7.30
C LEU A 137 5.67 -6.68 -6.57
N LEU A 138 5.98 -7.40 -5.50
CA LEU A 138 7.22 -7.21 -4.77
C LEU A 138 8.46 -7.49 -5.64
N ASP A 139 8.41 -8.53 -6.48
CA ASP A 139 9.48 -8.86 -7.42
C ASP A 139 9.69 -7.74 -8.46
N ILE A 140 8.61 -7.21 -9.03
CA ILE A 140 8.64 -6.07 -9.96
C ILE A 140 9.26 -4.84 -9.29
N LEU A 141 8.89 -4.52 -8.05
CA LEU A 141 9.36 -3.32 -7.35
C LEU A 141 10.80 -3.42 -6.85
N ARG A 142 11.29 -4.63 -6.53
CA ARG A 142 12.69 -4.84 -6.08
C ARG A 142 13.72 -4.65 -7.19
N HIS A 143 13.31 -4.77 -8.43
CA HIS A 143 14.19 -4.76 -9.59
C HIS A 143 13.71 -3.73 -10.63
N PRO A 144 13.70 -2.42 -10.32
CA PRO A 144 13.18 -1.42 -11.24
C PRO A 144 14.04 -1.22 -12.52
N ASP A 145 15.36 -1.46 -12.47
CA ASP A 145 16.32 -1.02 -13.50
C ASP A 145 17.00 -2.11 -14.36
N ASP A 146 16.73 -3.40 -14.16
CA ASP A 146 17.46 -4.48 -14.89
C ASP A 146 17.21 -4.54 -16.42
N ALA A 147 16.35 -3.67 -16.95
CA ALA A 147 16.05 -3.57 -18.37
C ALA A 147 16.82 -2.47 -19.11
N ILE A 148 17.43 -1.48 -18.43
CA ILE A 148 18.03 -0.31 -19.11
C ILE A 148 19.55 -0.49 -19.32
N GLU A 149 20.27 -1.21 -18.47
CA GLU A 149 21.75 -1.29 -18.54
C GLU A 149 22.32 -2.40 -19.45
N ARG A 150 21.50 -3.13 -20.21
CA ARG A 150 22.00 -4.14 -21.18
C ARG A 150 22.08 -3.67 -22.64
N SER A 151 21.84 -2.39 -22.90
CA SER A 151 22.02 -1.82 -24.24
C SER A 151 23.43 -1.25 -24.50
N ASP A 152 24.26 -1.12 -23.46
CA ASP A 152 25.59 -0.50 -23.58
C ASP A 152 26.74 -1.50 -23.79
N LEU A 153 26.43 -2.79 -23.94
CA LEU A 153 27.40 -3.87 -24.12
C LEU A 153 27.50 -4.33 -25.59
N ILE A 154 27.59 -3.38 -26.52
CA ILE A 154 28.11 -3.63 -27.87
C ILE A 154 29.10 -2.50 -28.23
N LEU A 155 30.29 -2.90 -28.70
CA LEU A 155 31.44 -2.11 -29.18
C LEU A 155 32.55 -1.76 -28.17
N ALA A 156 33.46 -2.70 -27.95
CA ALA A 156 34.91 -2.47 -28.05
C ALA A 156 35.69 -3.79 -27.89
N GLN A 157 35.79 -4.59 -28.95
CA GLN A 157 37.01 -5.35 -29.18
C GLN A 157 37.51 -4.98 -30.58
N GLY A 158 38.40 -4.00 -30.60
CA GLY A 158 39.35 -3.79 -31.69
C GLY A 158 40.59 -4.66 -31.48
#